data_AF-A0A524F364-F1
#
_entry.id   AF-A0A524F364-F1
#
_cell.length_a   1.000
_cell.length_b   1.000
_cell.length_c   1.000
_cell.angle_alpha   90.00
_cell.angle_beta   90.00
_cell.angle_gamma   90.00
#
_symmetry.space_group_name_H-M   'P 1'
#
loop_
_entity.id
_entity.type
_entity.pdbx_description
1 polymer ?
#
loop_
_entity_poly.entity_id
_entity_poly.type
_entity_poly.pdbx_seq_one_letter_code
_entity_poly.pdbx_strand_id
1 'polypeptide(L)'
;MSENIDKEYKKAAQIINKAGGTPIPLTDTLIEILKRLVDVEHLSFIRAFRKKRSQTMEQLKESSGLSDEEIEEKVKVLAKIGLIFNQPNSQGVMVYRLMPFINVGIFEYTFMRELEDTPENRDIAQLFDKLKSEIKERLSGNYDAIVSFLKKMPPIDRTIPVRENKATGKDIIIDQEIEVGEQTVLLPQTVEELIEKFDDIAVG
;
A
#
# COMPACT_ATOMS: atom_id res chain seq x y z
N MET A 1 -24.54 18.95 -16.80
CA MET A 1 -23.22 18.34 -17.04
C MET A 1 -22.55 17.86 -15.76
N SER A 2 -22.62 18.63 -14.65
CA SER A 2 -22.04 18.25 -13.33
C SER A 2 -22.54 16.92 -12.76
N GLU A 3 -23.86 16.63 -12.81
CA GLU A 3 -24.40 15.38 -12.26
C GLU A 3 -23.88 14.10 -12.92
N ASN A 4 -23.49 14.15 -14.20
CA ASN A 4 -22.99 12.97 -14.90
C ASN A 4 -21.52 12.70 -14.50
N ILE A 5 -20.74 13.76 -14.32
CA ILE A 5 -19.36 13.69 -13.88
C ILE A 5 -19.30 13.11 -12.45
N ASP A 6 -20.16 13.57 -11.55
CA ASP A 6 -20.22 13.06 -10.17
C ASP A 6 -20.56 11.57 -10.11
N LYS A 7 -21.43 11.09 -11.01
CA LYS A 7 -21.73 9.66 -11.13
C LYS A 7 -20.51 8.84 -11.55
N GLU A 8 -19.65 9.38 -12.42
CA GLU A 8 -18.42 8.72 -12.84
C GLU A 8 -17.41 8.61 -11.71
N TYR A 9 -17.19 9.68 -10.94
CA TYR A 9 -16.35 9.63 -9.74
C TYR A 9 -16.89 8.64 -8.69
N LYS A 10 -18.22 8.60 -8.47
CA LYS A 10 -18.83 7.64 -7.55
C LYS A 10 -18.61 6.19 -7.97
N LYS A 11 -18.70 5.88 -9.27
CA LYS A 11 -18.39 4.54 -9.81
C LYS A 11 -16.91 4.20 -9.67
N ALA A 12 -16.02 5.13 -9.99
CA ALA A 12 -14.58 4.93 -9.82
C ALA A 12 -14.24 4.67 -8.35
N ALA A 13 -14.76 5.47 -7.43
CA ALA A 13 -14.57 5.31 -6.00
C ALA A 13 -15.06 3.94 -5.48
N GLN A 14 -16.17 3.42 -6.01
CA GLN A 14 -16.64 2.07 -5.71
C GLN A 14 -15.66 0.99 -6.15
N ILE A 15 -15.03 1.15 -7.31
CA ILE A 15 -14.05 0.19 -7.84
C ILE A 15 -12.76 0.24 -7.01
N ILE A 16 -12.26 1.44 -6.69
CA ILE A 16 -11.08 1.64 -5.84
C ILE A 16 -11.29 1.04 -4.44
N ASN A 17 -12.46 1.28 -3.84
CA ASN A 17 -12.82 0.69 -2.55
C ASN A 17 -12.76 -0.85 -2.56
N LYS A 18 -13.21 -1.48 -3.66
CA LYS A 18 -13.15 -2.93 -3.83
C LYS A 18 -11.74 -3.48 -4.07
N ALA A 19 -10.79 -2.64 -4.49
CA ALA A 19 -9.41 -3.05 -4.67
C ALA A 19 -8.70 -3.30 -3.31
N GLY A 20 -9.17 -2.61 -2.26
CA GLY A 20 -8.69 -2.72 -0.89
C GLY A 20 -9.48 -3.71 -0.03
N GLY A 21 -8.92 -4.04 1.13
CA GLY A 21 -9.60 -4.85 2.16
C GLY A 21 -10.50 -4.04 3.09
N THR A 22 -10.24 -2.74 3.23
CA THR A 22 -10.97 -1.83 4.13
C THR A 22 -11.82 -0.86 3.32
N PRO A 23 -13.15 -1.00 3.31
CA PRO A 23 -14.02 -0.11 2.56
C PRO A 23 -14.11 1.27 3.24
N ILE A 24 -13.89 2.34 2.46
CA ILE A 24 -14.10 3.72 2.91
C ILE A 24 -15.52 4.15 2.52
N PRO A 25 -16.24 4.89 3.38
CA PRO A 25 -17.55 5.42 3.04
C PRO A 25 -17.48 6.35 1.82
N LEU A 26 -18.42 6.20 0.88
CA LEU A 26 -18.56 7.05 -0.31
C LEU A 26 -19.25 8.39 0.04
N THR A 27 -18.56 9.20 0.83
CA THR A 27 -18.95 10.55 1.23
C THR A 27 -18.67 11.55 0.13
N ASP A 28 -19.35 12.70 0.11
CA ASP A 28 -19.03 13.78 -0.84
C ASP A 28 -17.59 14.28 -0.67
N THR A 29 -17.05 14.29 0.55
CA THR A 29 -15.65 14.60 0.85
C THR A 29 -14.68 13.70 0.09
N LEU A 30 -14.90 12.39 0.08
CA LEU A 30 -14.09 11.44 -0.70
C LEU A 30 -14.17 11.71 -2.21
N ILE A 31 -15.36 12.03 -2.72
CA ILE A 31 -15.56 12.34 -4.14
C ILE A 31 -14.81 13.63 -4.51
N GLU A 32 -14.81 14.63 -3.65
CA GLU A 32 -14.09 15.89 -3.86
C GLU A 32 -12.57 15.67 -3.86
N ILE A 33 -12.04 14.85 -2.94
CA ILE A 33 -10.62 14.44 -2.96
C ILE A 33 -10.27 13.80 -4.31
N LEU A 34 -11.11 12.88 -4.78
CA LEU A 34 -10.88 12.18 -6.05
C LEU A 34 -10.87 13.14 -7.25
N LYS A 35 -11.75 14.15 -7.27
CA LYS A 35 -11.79 15.20 -8.30
C LYS A 35 -10.54 16.07 -8.33
N ARG A 36 -9.90 16.29 -7.17
CA ARG A 36 -8.64 17.04 -7.09
C ARG A 36 -7.42 16.23 -7.52
N LEU A 37 -7.50 14.90 -7.39
CA LEU A 37 -6.37 14.02 -7.65
C LEU A 37 -6.36 13.39 -9.05
N VAL A 38 -7.54 13.17 -9.65
CA VAL A 38 -7.66 12.40 -10.89
C VAL A 38 -8.62 13.11 -11.84
N ASP A 39 -8.14 13.44 -13.03
CA ASP A 39 -8.98 14.01 -14.08
C ASP A 39 -9.99 13.00 -14.61
N VAL A 40 -11.14 13.52 -15.05
CA VAL A 40 -12.29 12.71 -15.52
C VAL A 40 -11.91 11.75 -16.66
N GLU A 41 -10.95 12.13 -17.50
CA GLU A 41 -10.48 11.33 -18.64
C GLU A 41 -9.79 10.02 -18.24
N HIS A 42 -9.19 9.98 -17.04
CA HIS A 42 -8.52 8.81 -16.50
C HIS A 42 -9.46 7.89 -15.71
N LEU A 43 -10.63 8.37 -15.28
CA LEU A 43 -11.59 7.58 -14.52
C LEU A 43 -12.19 6.42 -15.31
N SER A 44 -12.35 6.60 -16.63
CA SER A 44 -12.88 5.57 -17.51
C SER A 44 -12.02 4.31 -17.49
N PHE A 45 -10.69 4.48 -17.39
CA PHE A 45 -9.73 3.39 -17.34
C PHE A 45 -9.79 2.58 -16.03
N ILE A 46 -10.17 3.20 -14.91
CA ILE A 46 -10.37 2.50 -13.63
C ILE A 46 -11.42 1.38 -13.78
N ARG A 47 -12.38 1.52 -14.71
CA ARG A 47 -13.40 0.48 -14.99
C ARG A 47 -12.80 -0.83 -15.48
N ALA A 48 -11.64 -0.82 -16.12
CA ALA A 48 -10.93 -2.03 -16.55
C ALA A 48 -10.62 -2.97 -15.36
N PHE A 49 -10.42 -2.40 -14.17
CA PHE A 49 -10.09 -3.14 -12.94
C PHE A 49 -11.31 -3.64 -12.17
N ARG A 50 -12.53 -3.43 -12.66
CA ARG A 50 -13.78 -3.81 -11.95
C ARG A 50 -13.84 -5.29 -11.58
N LYS A 51 -13.30 -6.17 -12.42
CA LYS A 51 -13.28 -7.62 -12.19
C LYS A 51 -11.99 -8.09 -11.52
N LYS A 52 -10.85 -7.53 -11.92
CA LYS A 52 -9.51 -7.91 -11.44
C LYS A 52 -8.73 -6.67 -11.05
N ARG A 53 -8.28 -6.60 -9.79
CA ARG A 53 -7.45 -5.49 -9.31
C ARG A 53 -6.01 -5.51 -9.81
N SER A 54 -5.53 -6.64 -10.34
CA SER A 54 -4.17 -6.79 -10.87
C SER A 54 -4.24 -7.51 -12.20
N GLN A 55 -3.64 -6.92 -13.24
CA GLN A 55 -3.77 -7.35 -14.63
C GLN A 55 -2.45 -7.19 -15.38
N THR A 56 -2.18 -8.04 -16.38
CA THR A 56 -1.09 -7.85 -17.35
C THR A 56 -1.51 -6.86 -18.45
N MET A 57 -0.58 -6.47 -19.34
CA MET A 57 -0.91 -5.60 -20.49
C MET A 57 -2.01 -6.22 -21.36
N GLU A 58 -1.90 -7.51 -21.68
CA GLU A 58 -2.86 -8.22 -22.52
C GLU A 58 -4.27 -8.23 -21.89
N GLN A 59 -4.33 -8.43 -20.57
CA GLN A 59 -5.58 -8.39 -19.82
C GLN A 59 -6.16 -6.97 -19.75
N LEU A 60 -5.32 -5.94 -19.69
CA LEU A 60 -5.77 -4.55 -19.74
C LEU A 60 -6.32 -4.19 -21.11
N LYS A 61 -5.69 -4.64 -22.21
CA LYS A 61 -6.25 -4.46 -23.56
C LYS A 61 -7.62 -5.10 -23.68
N GLU A 62 -7.77 -6.34 -23.20
CA GLU A 62 -9.05 -7.05 -23.22
C GLU A 62 -10.13 -6.33 -22.37
N SER A 63 -9.77 -5.85 -21.18
CA SER A 63 -10.73 -5.27 -20.24
C SER A 63 -11.05 -3.79 -20.50
N SER A 64 -10.14 -3.05 -21.13
CA SER A 64 -10.30 -1.61 -21.44
C SER A 64 -10.67 -1.34 -22.91
N GLY A 65 -10.29 -2.21 -23.84
CA GLY A 65 -10.43 -2.00 -25.28
C GLY A 65 -9.43 -1.00 -25.88
N LEU A 66 -8.40 -0.61 -25.13
CA LEU A 66 -7.39 0.39 -25.52
C LEU A 66 -6.13 -0.26 -26.14
N SER A 67 -5.36 0.54 -26.88
CA SER A 67 -4.03 0.15 -27.36
C SER A 67 -2.99 0.15 -26.24
N ASP A 68 -1.82 -0.44 -26.50
CA ASP A 68 -0.70 -0.51 -25.54
C ASP A 68 -0.24 0.91 -25.18
N GLU A 69 -0.13 1.79 -26.18
CA GLU A 69 0.30 3.18 -26.00
C GLU A 69 -0.69 3.98 -25.15
N GLU A 70 -1.99 3.83 -25.41
CA GLU A 70 -3.04 4.49 -24.62
C GLU A 70 -3.05 4.00 -23.16
N ILE A 71 -2.79 2.70 -22.96
CA ILE A 71 -2.70 2.11 -21.62
C ILE A 71 -1.48 2.66 -20.89
N GLU A 72 -0.32 2.69 -21.55
CA GLU A 72 0.91 3.20 -20.96
C GLU A 72 0.80 4.66 -20.53
N GLU A 73 0.20 5.50 -21.37
CA GLU A 73 -0.06 6.90 -21.04
C GLU A 73 -0.92 7.03 -19.77
N LYS A 74 -2.04 6.31 -19.72
CA LYS A 74 -2.97 6.36 -18.58
C LYS A 74 -2.34 5.78 -17.32
N VAL A 75 -1.60 4.67 -17.44
CA VAL A 75 -0.87 4.07 -16.33
C VAL A 75 0.17 5.03 -15.79
N LYS A 76 0.93 5.72 -16.65
CA LYS A 76 1.97 6.66 -16.23
C LYS A 76 1.40 7.79 -15.37
N VAL A 77 0.28 8.39 -15.78
CA VAL A 77 -0.39 9.44 -15.01
C VAL A 77 -0.91 8.90 -13.68
N LEU A 78 -1.64 7.78 -13.71
CA LEU A 78 -2.24 7.20 -12.51
C LEU A 78 -1.20 6.62 -11.53
N ALA A 79 -0.05 6.16 -12.02
CA ALA A 79 1.08 5.73 -11.21
C ALA A 79 1.76 6.91 -10.52
N LYS A 80 1.91 8.05 -11.22
CA LYS A 80 2.40 9.28 -10.59
C LYS A 80 1.50 9.73 -9.45
N ILE A 81 0.19 9.47 -9.52
CA ILE A 81 -0.77 9.78 -8.45
C ILE A 81 -0.73 8.74 -7.31
N GLY A 82 -0.19 7.53 -7.55
CA GLY A 82 -0.20 6.42 -6.59
C GLY A 82 -1.46 5.56 -6.67
N LEU A 83 -2.28 5.72 -7.71
CA LEU A 83 -3.49 4.93 -7.93
C LEU A 83 -3.21 3.61 -8.65
N ILE A 84 -2.15 3.56 -9.48
CA ILE A 84 -1.69 2.34 -10.13
C ILE A 84 -0.26 2.02 -9.70
N PHE A 85 0.00 0.76 -9.43
CA PHE A 85 1.34 0.25 -9.16
C PHE A 85 1.71 -0.80 -10.20
N ASN A 86 2.82 -0.61 -10.89
CA ASN A 86 3.34 -1.51 -11.91
C ASN A 86 4.63 -2.19 -11.41
N GLN A 87 4.61 -3.51 -11.33
CA GLN A 87 5.78 -4.29 -10.94
C GLN A 87 5.81 -5.62 -11.70
N PRO A 88 6.99 -6.15 -12.05
CA PRO A 88 7.10 -7.48 -12.59
C PRO A 88 6.69 -8.51 -11.52
N ASN A 89 6.01 -9.57 -11.94
CA ASN A 89 5.78 -10.73 -11.09
C ASN A 89 7.06 -11.59 -10.98
N SER A 90 6.99 -12.70 -10.24
CA SER A 90 8.11 -13.64 -10.09
C SER A 90 8.60 -14.29 -11.39
N GLN A 91 7.84 -14.17 -12.48
CA GLN A 91 8.18 -14.65 -13.82
C GLN A 91 8.68 -13.53 -14.75
N GLY A 92 8.83 -12.30 -14.25
CA GLY A 92 9.29 -11.15 -15.02
C GLY A 92 8.20 -10.44 -15.84
N VAL A 93 6.94 -10.88 -15.77
CA VAL A 93 5.83 -10.27 -16.50
C VAL A 93 5.32 -9.04 -15.76
N MET A 94 5.23 -7.90 -16.44
CA MET A 94 4.73 -6.66 -15.85
C MET A 94 3.26 -6.78 -15.46
N VAL A 95 2.94 -6.47 -14.21
CA VAL A 95 1.58 -6.48 -13.67
C VAL A 95 1.22 -5.09 -13.18
N TYR A 96 0.07 -4.60 -13.63
CA TYR A 96 -0.52 -3.33 -13.24
C TYR A 96 -1.59 -3.60 -12.18
N ARG A 97 -1.45 -2.97 -11.02
CA ARG A 97 -2.33 -3.13 -9.87
C ARG A 97 -3.02 -1.81 -9.54
N LEU A 98 -4.35 -1.85 -9.44
CA LEU A 98 -5.13 -0.77 -8.86
C LEU A 98 -4.93 -0.76 -7.34
N MET A 99 -4.53 0.38 -6.81
CA MET A 99 -4.29 0.59 -5.39
C MET A 99 -5.58 1.05 -4.69
N PRO A 100 -5.77 0.71 -3.40
CA PRO A 100 -6.89 1.19 -2.60
C PRO A 100 -6.70 2.67 -2.20
N PHE A 101 -7.66 3.22 -1.47
CA PHE A 101 -7.52 4.55 -0.87
C PHE A 101 -6.57 4.56 0.33
N ILE A 102 -6.63 3.54 1.20
CA ILE A 102 -5.85 3.40 2.45
C ILE A 102 -5.16 2.04 2.53
N ASN A 103 -4.19 1.90 3.43
CA ASN A 103 -3.33 0.74 3.62
C ASN A 103 -2.41 0.53 2.41
N VAL A 104 -1.51 1.50 2.21
CA VAL A 104 -0.63 1.62 1.04
C VAL A 104 -1.45 1.97 -0.21
N GLY A 105 -2.15 3.09 -0.16
CA GLY A 105 -3.04 3.58 -1.20
C GLY A 105 -2.71 4.98 -1.67
N ILE A 106 -3.64 5.59 -2.41
CA ILE A 106 -3.50 6.96 -2.94
C ILE A 106 -3.15 7.94 -1.82
N PHE A 107 -3.75 7.78 -0.65
CA PHE A 107 -3.61 8.70 0.46
C PHE A 107 -2.18 8.78 0.97
N GLU A 108 -1.55 7.62 1.17
CA GLU A 108 -0.16 7.54 1.60
C GLU A 108 0.76 8.07 0.48
N TYR A 109 0.57 7.66 -0.77
CA TYR A 109 1.42 8.10 -1.88
C TYR A 109 1.33 9.58 -2.23
N THR A 110 0.21 10.24 -1.98
CA THR A 110 0.07 11.69 -2.15
C THR A 110 0.93 12.44 -1.13
N PHE A 111 0.95 12.01 0.13
CA PHE A 111 1.68 12.69 1.21
C PHE A 111 3.10 12.19 1.44
N MET A 112 3.51 11.08 0.81
CA MET A 112 4.90 10.57 0.87
C MET A 112 5.87 11.32 -0.05
N ARG A 113 5.38 12.25 -0.89
CA ARG A 113 6.22 13.09 -1.74
C ARG A 113 6.75 14.29 -0.95
N GLU A 114 7.69 15.01 -1.55
CA GLU A 114 8.12 16.29 -1.00
C GLU A 114 6.91 17.21 -0.85
N LEU A 115 6.61 17.58 0.39
CA LEU A 115 5.47 18.41 0.74
C LEU A 115 5.82 19.87 0.48
N GLU A 116 5.23 20.43 -0.56
CA GLU A 116 5.28 21.86 -0.82
C GLU A 116 4.10 22.56 -0.14
N ASP A 117 4.36 23.72 0.47
CA ASP A 117 3.32 24.53 1.11
C ASP A 117 2.54 25.34 0.07
N THR A 118 1.75 24.65 -0.74
CA THR A 118 0.89 25.24 -1.77
C THR A 118 -0.57 25.30 -1.30
N PRO A 119 -1.38 26.26 -1.81
CA PRO A 119 -2.81 26.32 -1.52
C PRO A 119 -3.53 25.00 -1.84
N GLU A 120 -3.15 24.34 -2.92
CA GLU A 120 -3.72 23.06 -3.36
C GLU A 120 -3.45 21.94 -2.36
N ASN A 121 -2.22 21.84 -1.85
CA ASN A 121 -1.87 20.84 -0.84
C ASN A 121 -2.59 21.10 0.48
N ARG A 122 -2.79 22.37 0.86
CA ARG A 122 -3.58 22.74 2.05
C ARG A 122 -5.05 22.36 1.90
N ASP A 123 -5.66 22.63 0.74
CA ASP A 123 -7.05 22.25 0.45
C ASP A 123 -7.23 20.73 0.55
N ILE A 124 -6.31 19.97 -0.07
CA ILE A 124 -6.32 18.51 -0.01
C ILE A 124 -6.17 18.05 1.44
N ALA A 125 -5.23 18.60 2.20
CA ALA A 125 -5.04 18.23 3.61
C ALA A 125 -6.31 18.47 4.46
N GLN A 126 -7.02 19.58 4.24
CA GLN A 126 -8.29 19.87 4.93
C GLN A 126 -9.39 18.87 4.57
N LEU A 127 -9.53 18.51 3.29
CA LEU A 127 -10.49 17.49 2.87
C LEU A 127 -10.19 16.14 3.51
N PHE A 128 -8.90 15.79 3.62
CA PHE A 128 -8.48 14.55 4.27
C PHE A 128 -8.78 14.54 5.77
N ASP A 129 -8.55 15.65 6.48
CA ASP A 129 -8.88 15.77 7.90
C ASP A 129 -10.39 15.63 8.14
N LYS A 130 -11.19 16.25 7.28
CA LYS A 130 -12.64 16.08 7.26
C LYS A 130 -13.05 14.62 7.02
N LEU A 131 -12.47 13.96 6.02
CA LEU A 131 -12.76 12.54 5.73
C LEU A 131 -12.38 11.63 6.91
N LYS A 132 -11.23 11.88 7.57
CA LYS A 132 -10.82 11.14 8.76
C LYS A 132 -11.83 11.29 9.90
N SER A 133 -12.33 12.51 10.12
CA SER A 133 -13.35 12.79 11.13
C SER A 133 -14.67 12.05 10.82
N GLU A 134 -15.13 12.09 9.57
CA GLU A 134 -16.32 11.34 9.12
C GLU A 134 -16.16 9.82 9.29
N ILE A 135 -14.97 9.29 8.99
CA ILE A 135 -14.64 7.88 9.23
C ILE A 135 -14.71 7.57 10.73
N LYS A 136 -14.09 8.40 11.58
CA LYS A 136 -14.07 8.21 13.05
C LYS A 136 -15.48 8.18 13.64
N GLU A 137 -16.36 9.08 13.21
CA GLU A 137 -17.75 9.11 13.65
C GLU A 137 -18.49 7.81 13.28
N ARG A 138 -18.30 7.33 12.05
CA ARG A 138 -18.88 6.05 11.60
C ARG A 138 -18.31 4.85 12.33
N LEU A 139 -17.01 4.83 12.59
CA LEU A 139 -16.36 3.77 13.35
C LEU A 139 -16.91 3.72 14.78
N SER A 140 -17.10 4.89 15.40
CA SER A 140 -17.66 5.00 16.75
C SER A 140 -19.12 4.53 16.80
N GLY A 141 -19.92 4.88 15.78
CA GLY A 141 -21.32 4.44 15.68
C GLY A 141 -21.51 2.94 15.41
N ASN A 142 -20.50 2.26 14.84
CA ASN A 142 -20.55 0.84 14.47
C ASN A 142 -19.47 -0.01 15.16
N TYR A 143 -19.00 0.43 16.33
CA TYR A 143 -17.82 -0.11 17.00
C TYR A 143 -17.85 -1.65 17.12
N ASP A 144 -18.94 -2.21 17.63
CA ASP A 144 -19.06 -3.66 17.88
C ASP A 144 -18.98 -4.49 16.59
N ALA A 145 -19.60 -4.01 15.51
CA ALA A 145 -19.56 -4.68 14.20
C ALA A 145 -18.14 -4.71 13.63
N ILE A 146 -17.39 -3.61 13.80
CA ILE A 146 -16.00 -3.50 13.34
C ILE A 146 -15.08 -4.39 14.15
N VAL A 147 -15.21 -4.42 15.48
CA VAL A 147 -14.42 -5.31 16.35
C VAL A 147 -14.65 -6.78 16.00
N SER A 148 -15.90 -7.17 15.74
CA SER A 148 -16.25 -8.53 15.32
C SER A 148 -15.61 -8.90 13.97
N PHE A 149 -15.57 -7.97 13.02
CA PHE A 149 -14.91 -8.16 11.74
C PHE A 149 -13.38 -8.28 11.89
N LEU A 150 -12.75 -7.38 12.64
CA LEU A 150 -11.29 -7.38 12.83
C LEU A 150 -10.79 -8.65 13.51
N LYS A 151 -11.56 -9.21 14.46
CA LYS A 151 -11.23 -10.50 15.09
C LYS A 151 -11.22 -11.69 14.12
N LYS A 152 -11.95 -11.60 13.00
CA LYS A 152 -11.99 -12.64 11.96
C LYS A 152 -10.97 -12.40 10.85
N MET A 153 -10.36 -11.22 10.81
CA MET A 153 -9.39 -10.87 9.78
C MET A 153 -8.07 -11.61 10.04
N PRO A 154 -7.45 -12.23 9.02
CA PRO A 154 -6.15 -12.84 9.21
C PRO A 154 -5.11 -11.78 9.61
N PRO A 155 -4.05 -12.17 10.34
CA PRO A 155 -2.94 -11.29 10.64
C PRO A 155 -2.37 -10.64 9.38
N ILE A 156 -2.13 -9.33 9.44
CA ILE A 156 -1.61 -8.53 8.32
C ILE A 156 -0.17 -8.94 7.99
N ASP A 157 0.62 -9.22 9.04
CA ASP A 157 1.96 -9.75 8.88
C ASP A 157 1.94 -11.28 8.96
N ARG A 158 2.66 -11.90 8.04
CA ARG A 158 2.92 -13.33 8.03
C ARG A 158 4.42 -13.50 7.95
N THR A 159 5.02 -13.97 9.03
CA THR A 159 6.40 -14.46 8.99
C THR A 159 6.43 -15.62 7.99
N ILE A 160 7.10 -15.42 6.85
CA ILE A 160 7.36 -16.50 5.90
C ILE A 160 8.63 -17.19 6.41
N PRO A 161 8.53 -18.40 6.98
CA PRO A 161 9.73 -19.11 7.41
C PRO A 161 10.55 -19.43 6.17
N VAL A 162 11.77 -18.90 6.10
CA VAL A 162 12.76 -19.35 5.13
C VAL A 162 13.11 -20.78 5.53
N ARG A 163 12.72 -21.76 4.71
CA ARG A 163 12.95 -23.19 5.01
C ARG A 163 14.29 -23.72 4.48
N GLU A 164 14.88 -23.02 3.52
CA GLU A 164 16.19 -23.36 2.97
C GLU A 164 17.24 -22.36 3.43
N ASN A 165 18.34 -22.87 3.98
CA ASN A 165 19.48 -22.03 4.29
C ASN A 165 20.18 -21.60 2.99
N LYS A 166 20.12 -20.31 2.63
CA LYS A 166 20.73 -19.77 1.40
C LYS A 166 22.26 -19.97 1.31
N ALA A 167 22.95 -20.15 2.43
CA ALA A 167 24.40 -20.35 2.46
C ALA A 167 24.81 -21.81 2.24
N THR A 168 23.98 -22.78 2.65
CA THR A 168 24.33 -24.21 2.61
C THR A 168 23.43 -25.06 1.72
N GLY A 169 22.30 -24.52 1.23
CA GLY A 169 21.36 -25.21 0.36
C GLY A 169 20.64 -26.40 1.00
N LYS A 170 20.69 -26.52 2.33
CA LYS A 170 20.04 -27.59 3.10
C LYS A 170 18.77 -27.08 3.76
N ASP A 171 17.81 -27.98 3.92
CA ASP A 171 16.59 -27.74 4.70
C ASP A 171 16.95 -27.39 6.16
N ILE A 172 16.32 -26.36 6.68
CA ILE A 172 16.42 -25.97 8.10
C ILE A 172 15.55 -26.95 8.89
N ILE A 173 16.21 -27.88 9.57
CA ILE A 173 15.57 -28.82 10.49
C ILE A 173 15.21 -28.03 11.77
N ILE A 174 13.91 -27.91 12.04
CA ILE A 174 13.37 -27.29 13.25
C ILE A 174 13.30 -28.39 14.33
N ASP A 175 13.46 -28.03 15.61
CA ASP A 175 13.50 -28.93 16.79
C ASP A 175 14.77 -29.78 16.96
N GLN A 176 15.93 -29.28 16.49
CA GLN A 176 17.21 -29.87 16.90
C GLN A 176 17.59 -29.36 18.30
N GLU A 177 17.78 -30.27 19.26
CA GLU A 177 18.48 -29.94 20.51
C GLU A 177 19.92 -29.56 20.15
N ILE A 178 20.21 -28.27 20.25
CA ILE A 178 21.57 -27.75 20.12
C ILE A 178 22.18 -27.86 21.51
N GLU A 179 23.36 -28.48 21.62
CA GLU A 179 24.14 -28.42 22.86
C GLU A 179 24.33 -26.95 23.22
N VAL A 180 23.78 -26.54 24.36
CA VAL A 180 23.99 -25.18 24.89
C VAL A 180 25.47 -25.07 25.18
N GLY A 181 26.21 -24.41 24.27
CA GLY A 181 27.62 -24.14 24.48
C GLY A 181 27.81 -23.45 25.84
N GLU A 182 28.82 -23.89 26.59
CA GLU A 182 29.11 -23.34 27.91
C GLU A 182 29.13 -21.81 27.85
N GLN A 183 28.22 -21.17 28.58
CA GLN A 183 28.20 -19.71 28.71
C GLN A 183 29.44 -19.28 29.51
N THR A 184 30.54 -19.06 28.80
CA THR A 184 31.71 -18.44 29.39
C THR A 184 31.53 -16.93 29.30
N VAL A 185 31.23 -16.31 30.44
CA VAL A 185 31.25 -14.85 30.55
C VAL A 185 32.71 -14.42 30.56
N LEU A 186 33.22 -14.01 29.40
CA LEU A 186 34.53 -13.39 29.29
C LEU A 186 34.43 -11.95 29.82
N LEU A 187 34.76 -11.78 31.10
CA LEU A 187 34.97 -10.47 31.68
C LEU A 187 36.33 -9.95 31.18
N PRO A 188 36.38 -8.81 30.46
CA PRO A 188 37.65 -8.19 30.12
C PRO A 188 38.36 -7.79 31.41
N GLN A 189 39.64 -8.15 31.54
CA GLN A 189 40.42 -7.82 32.73
C GLN A 189 41.05 -6.43 32.64
N THR A 190 41.14 -5.87 31.43
CA THR A 190 41.69 -4.55 31.18
C THR A 190 40.76 -3.73 30.29
N VAL A 191 40.92 -2.40 30.36
CA VAL A 191 40.10 -1.46 29.59
C VAL A 191 40.42 -1.55 28.09
N GLU A 192 41.66 -1.88 27.76
CA GLU A 192 42.17 -2.04 26.40
C GLU A 192 41.45 -3.17 25.65
N GLU A 193 41.15 -4.31 26.31
CA GLU A 193 40.39 -5.43 25.74
C GLU A 193 38.94 -5.05 25.38
N LEU A 194 38.38 -4.07 26.10
CA LEU A 194 37.04 -3.53 25.85
C LEU A 194 37.04 -2.62 24.62
N ILE A 195 38.10 -1.84 24.41
CA ILE A 195 38.23 -0.94 23.26
C ILE A 195 38.43 -1.75 21.97
N GLU A 196 39.30 -2.78 21.98
CA GLU A 196 39.51 -3.65 20.80
C GLU A 196 38.26 -4.47 20.42
N LYS A 197 37.50 -4.95 21.41
CA LYS A 197 36.27 -5.71 21.16
C LYS A 197 35.17 -4.87 20.51
N PHE A 198 35.16 -3.57 20.76
CA PHE A 198 34.15 -2.64 20.28
C PHE A 198 34.82 -1.53 19.47
N ASP A 199 35.44 -1.91 18.35
CA ASP A 199 36.11 -1.03 17.36
C ASP A 199 35.21 0.11 16.82
N ASP A 200 33.89 0.05 17.07
CA ASP A 200 32.88 1.05 16.68
C ASP A 200 32.58 2.12 17.76
N ILE A 201 33.15 2.03 18.96
CA ILE A 201 32.98 3.09 19.99
C ILE A 201 34.11 4.12 19.83
N ALA A 202 34.22 4.70 18.64
CA ALA A 202 34.93 5.95 18.46
C ALA A 202 34.07 7.07 19.07
N VAL A 203 34.38 7.44 20.31
CA VAL A 203 33.90 8.70 20.90
C VAL A 203 34.70 9.83 20.27
N GLY A 204 34.13 10.44 19.23
CA GLY A 204 34.56 11.69 18.62
C GLY A 204 33.39 12.67 18.58
#